data_AF-A0A1Z4RP38-F1
#
_entry.id   AF-A0A1Z4RP38-F1
#
_cell.length_a   1.000
_cell.length_b   1.000
_cell.length_c   1.000
_cell.angle_alpha   90.00
_cell.angle_beta   90.00
_cell.angle_gamma   90.00
#
_symmetry.space_group_name_H-M   'P 1'
#
loop_
_entity.id
_entity.type
_entity.pdbx_description
1 polymer ?
#
loop_
_entity_poly.entity_id
_entity_poly.type
_entity_poly.pdbx_seq_one_letter_code
_entity_poly.pdbx_strand_id
1 'polypeptide(L)'
;MVRLVSEQLPNDGGYHVKRLVDEANSRLEQIGRRGKRAKIVAKRNSLTLQFNFNDGNGSPQKNVGLGGIVLNPKGIDEAERIASLVTGQLAANQFTWDWYNALIGKDTTERAKVLTCKEMLEQYKAHYFKQRKGNKNPQKTWYDTCRQIETVLTELDKPISLSVVRQVVDLTQNNSDARKRCLNGLVAFLKYFDNSDYKTVIKEYKANNKPKREDKNVPSDKRIAEVYRTGFIPSRLCDRRYLHRYSQWQFLYGLLATYGLRIHEAWNIANWDKPVTLKSGDWVIVDDGDDDETATQHTLGDVVIPAILDPENKDRILCIKHTTKTGYRMAMPLSPEGSDWVQEFNLLQSFNLPDIENPLKTLGNSQGTYSCTGKSCHWFIRRGYGFTPHALRHAYNHRGHLLGYKPKVLADSLGHSLQMNSNNYLRHMSTEVKLQGMLDSISKDKESRSELDKANIEIKALKDKISHLENENEMLKTKLKMYEAIEDSRKQK
;
A
#
# COMPACT_ATOMS: atom_id res chain seq x y z
N MET A 1 16.81 24.27 -57.84
CA MET A 1 16.20 23.26 -56.94
C MET A 1 15.52 24.02 -55.80
N VAL A 2 14.22 24.31 -55.94
CA VAL A 2 13.41 24.95 -54.88
C VAL A 2 12.17 24.08 -54.73
N ARG A 3 12.00 23.50 -53.53
CA ARG A 3 10.92 22.56 -53.21
C ARG A 3 9.56 23.26 -53.34
N LEU A 4 8.70 22.71 -54.20
CA LEU A 4 7.27 23.00 -54.22
C LEU A 4 6.65 22.42 -52.94
N VAL A 5 6.10 23.31 -52.12
CA VAL A 5 5.26 22.95 -50.97
C VAL A 5 3.90 22.53 -51.54
N SER A 6 3.47 21.31 -51.24
CA SER A 6 2.17 20.80 -51.71
C SER A 6 1.04 21.61 -51.08
N GLU A 7 0.21 22.24 -51.91
CA GLU A 7 -1.13 22.68 -51.49
C GLU A 7 -1.93 21.46 -51.03
N GLN A 8 -2.19 21.39 -49.73
CA GLN A 8 -3.20 20.49 -49.19
C GLN A 8 -4.58 21.07 -49.52
N LEU A 9 -5.35 20.33 -50.32
CA LEU A 9 -6.77 20.59 -50.53
C LEU A 9 -7.50 20.64 -49.16
N PRO A 10 -8.42 21.60 -48.95
CA PRO A 10 -9.20 21.67 -47.72
C PRO A 10 -10.14 20.47 -47.59
N ASN A 11 -10.25 19.97 -46.37
CA ASN A 11 -11.09 18.82 -46.02
C ASN A 11 -12.52 19.33 -45.73
N ASP A 12 -13.35 19.37 -46.76
CA ASP A 12 -14.62 20.14 -46.83
C ASP A 12 -15.79 19.64 -45.95
N GLY A 13 -15.61 18.59 -45.14
CA GLY A 13 -16.70 18.03 -44.31
C GLY A 13 -16.94 18.77 -42.97
N GLY A 14 -15.88 19.30 -42.34
CA GLY A 14 -15.95 19.84 -40.97
C GLY A 14 -16.57 21.24 -40.87
N TYR A 15 -16.38 22.07 -41.90
CA TYR A 15 -16.94 23.43 -41.96
C TYR A 15 -18.45 23.45 -42.21
N HIS A 16 -18.98 22.48 -42.94
CA HIS A 16 -20.42 22.38 -43.22
C HIS A 16 -21.25 22.03 -41.98
N VAL A 17 -20.79 21.11 -41.14
CA VAL A 17 -21.55 20.67 -39.94
C VAL A 17 -21.68 21.78 -38.91
N LYS A 18 -20.60 22.53 -38.65
CA LYS A 18 -20.64 23.65 -37.70
C LYS A 18 -21.61 24.74 -38.17
N ARG A 19 -21.54 25.10 -39.46
CA ARG A 19 -22.44 26.08 -40.07
C ARG A 19 -23.91 25.66 -39.97
N LEU A 20 -24.24 24.41 -40.26
CA LEU A 20 -25.61 23.89 -40.17
C LEU A 20 -26.15 23.92 -38.73
N VAL A 21 -25.33 23.59 -37.73
CA VAL A 21 -25.71 23.69 -36.32
C VAL A 21 -25.90 25.14 -35.87
N ASP A 22 -25.06 26.05 -36.38
CA ASP A 22 -25.18 27.49 -36.08
C ASP A 22 -26.47 28.06 -36.72
N GLU A 23 -26.78 27.71 -37.98
CA GLU A 23 -28.01 28.10 -38.67
C GLU A 23 -29.28 27.55 -37.98
N ALA A 24 -29.26 26.27 -37.57
CA ALA A 24 -30.33 25.66 -36.78
C ALA A 24 -30.53 26.36 -35.42
N ASN A 25 -29.43 26.68 -34.74
CA ASN A 25 -29.49 27.44 -33.49
C ASN A 25 -30.06 28.84 -33.70
N SER A 26 -29.68 29.55 -34.78
CA SER A 26 -30.25 30.87 -35.13
C SER A 26 -31.77 30.81 -35.30
N ARG A 27 -32.31 29.75 -35.92
CA ARG A 27 -33.77 29.55 -36.04
C ARG A 27 -34.41 29.28 -34.68
N LEU A 28 -33.78 28.46 -33.84
CA LEU A 28 -34.25 28.20 -32.47
C LEU A 28 -34.23 29.46 -31.58
N GLU A 29 -33.33 30.42 -31.86
CA GLU A 29 -33.31 31.71 -31.16
C GLU A 29 -34.57 32.54 -31.42
N GLN A 30 -35.16 32.44 -32.60
CA GLN A 30 -36.38 33.18 -32.96
C GLN A 30 -37.63 32.60 -32.26
N ILE A 31 -37.60 31.31 -31.91
CA ILE A 31 -38.70 30.60 -31.26
C ILE A 31 -38.67 30.80 -29.73
N GLY A 32 -37.48 30.76 -29.13
CA GLY A 32 -37.31 30.87 -27.68
C GLY A 32 -37.49 32.30 -27.16
N ARG A 33 -38.37 32.50 -26.15
CA ARG A 33 -38.55 33.79 -25.45
C ARG A 33 -38.14 33.70 -23.98
N ARG A 34 -37.63 34.79 -23.40
CA ARG A 34 -37.31 34.93 -21.95
C ARG A 34 -36.43 33.81 -21.37
N GLY A 35 -35.40 33.38 -22.09
CA GLY A 35 -34.40 32.42 -21.59
C GLY A 35 -34.83 30.94 -21.55
N LYS A 36 -36.02 30.61 -22.06
CA LYS A 36 -36.54 29.25 -22.17
C LYS A 36 -36.35 28.72 -23.60
N ARG A 37 -35.13 28.29 -23.89
CA ARG A 37 -34.70 27.82 -25.22
C ARG A 37 -33.81 26.60 -25.10
N ALA A 38 -34.01 25.61 -25.96
CA ALA A 38 -33.05 24.55 -26.21
C ALA A 38 -32.10 24.92 -27.35
N LYS A 39 -30.81 24.73 -27.10
CA LYS A 39 -29.71 24.94 -28.03
C LYS A 39 -29.09 23.60 -28.40
N ILE A 40 -28.82 23.38 -29.69
CA ILE A 40 -28.09 22.23 -30.19
C ILE A 40 -26.59 22.45 -29.99
N VAL A 41 -25.90 21.43 -29.49
CA VAL A 41 -24.44 21.41 -29.30
C VAL A 41 -23.88 20.17 -29.99
N ALA A 42 -23.05 20.40 -31.01
CA ALA A 42 -22.27 19.36 -31.66
C ALA A 42 -21.02 19.00 -30.85
N LYS A 43 -20.81 17.70 -30.67
CA LYS A 43 -19.58 17.08 -30.13
C LYS A 43 -18.94 16.22 -31.21
N ARG A 44 -17.75 15.68 -30.94
CA ARG A 44 -16.92 14.95 -31.93
C ARG A 44 -17.74 14.07 -32.89
N ASN A 45 -18.63 13.21 -32.37
CA ASN A 45 -19.46 12.31 -33.20
C ASN A 45 -20.96 12.33 -32.84
N SER A 46 -21.46 13.33 -32.10
CA SER A 46 -22.85 13.32 -31.62
C SER A 46 -23.46 14.71 -31.44
N LEU A 47 -24.79 14.78 -31.45
CA LEU A 47 -25.58 15.98 -31.17
C LEU A 47 -26.20 15.88 -29.77
N THR A 48 -26.20 16.99 -29.04
CA THR A 48 -26.79 17.11 -27.69
C THR A 48 -27.56 18.42 -27.56
N LEU A 49 -28.44 18.53 -26.56
CA LEU A 49 -29.14 19.76 -26.23
C LEU A 49 -28.59 20.44 -24.97
N GLN A 50 -28.78 21.74 -24.91
CA GLN A 50 -28.55 22.57 -23.73
C GLN A 50 -29.74 23.51 -23.53
N PHE A 51 -30.34 23.50 -22.35
CA PHE A 51 -31.47 24.37 -21.99
C PHE A 51 -31.53 24.63 -20.49
N ASN A 52 -32.26 25.67 -20.09
CA ASN A 52 -32.53 25.95 -18.69
C ASN A 52 -33.82 25.27 -18.25
N PHE A 53 -33.72 24.34 -17.30
CA PHE A 53 -34.86 23.71 -16.66
C PHE A 53 -34.58 23.57 -15.16
N ASN A 54 -35.44 24.19 -14.35
CA ASN A 54 -35.31 24.18 -12.90
C ASN A 54 -35.92 22.90 -12.33
N ASP A 55 -35.10 21.87 -12.19
CA ASP A 55 -35.37 20.63 -11.44
C ASP A 55 -35.21 20.81 -9.91
N GLY A 56 -35.04 22.05 -9.45
CA GLY A 56 -34.67 22.41 -8.07
C GLY A 56 -33.23 22.89 -7.90
N ASN A 57 -32.38 22.86 -8.94
CA ASN A 57 -30.95 23.22 -8.84
C ASN A 57 -30.53 24.52 -9.57
N GLY A 58 -31.48 25.27 -10.15
CA GLY A 58 -31.27 26.62 -10.70
C GLY A 58 -30.27 26.76 -11.86
N SER A 59 -29.71 25.66 -12.37
CA SER A 59 -28.58 25.65 -13.31
C SER A 59 -28.99 25.19 -14.71
N PRO A 60 -28.32 25.69 -15.77
CA PRO A 60 -28.53 25.19 -17.14
C PRO A 60 -28.23 23.69 -17.26
N GLN A 61 -29.16 22.94 -17.85
CA GLN A 61 -28.96 21.55 -18.24
C GLN A 61 -28.04 21.51 -19.46
N LYS A 62 -26.85 20.92 -19.30
CA LYS A 62 -25.83 20.86 -20.35
C LYS A 62 -25.65 19.43 -20.85
N ASN A 63 -25.51 19.26 -22.16
CA ASN A 63 -25.22 17.98 -22.82
C ASN A 63 -26.33 16.92 -22.69
N VAL A 64 -27.60 17.33 -22.76
CA VAL A 64 -28.74 16.42 -22.74
C VAL A 64 -28.72 15.57 -24.02
N GLY A 65 -28.68 14.25 -23.88
CA GLY A 65 -28.56 13.33 -25.01
C GLY A 65 -29.83 13.26 -25.87
N LEU A 66 -29.68 13.02 -27.17
CA LEU A 66 -30.75 12.94 -28.16
C LEU A 66 -30.95 11.52 -28.72
N GLY A 67 -30.95 10.48 -27.88
CA GLY A 67 -31.34 9.13 -28.31
C GLY A 67 -30.46 8.48 -29.39
N GLY A 68 -29.20 8.90 -29.56
CA GLY A 68 -28.29 8.31 -30.55
C GLY A 68 -28.28 8.96 -31.93
N ILE A 69 -28.85 10.16 -32.09
CA ILE A 69 -28.77 10.94 -33.33
C ILE A 69 -27.30 11.18 -33.75
N VAL A 70 -26.98 10.76 -34.97
CA VAL A 70 -25.65 10.87 -35.59
C VAL A 70 -25.40 12.29 -36.09
N LEU A 71 -24.14 12.75 -36.01
CA LEU A 71 -23.71 14.06 -36.50
C LEU A 71 -23.63 14.08 -38.05
N ASN A 72 -24.77 14.27 -38.70
CA ASN A 72 -24.89 14.48 -40.15
C ASN A 72 -26.05 15.47 -40.45
N PRO A 73 -26.22 15.98 -41.68
CA PRO A 73 -27.27 16.96 -42.00
C PRO A 73 -28.68 16.53 -41.57
N LYS A 74 -29.08 15.28 -41.87
CA LYS A 74 -30.38 14.74 -41.46
C LYS A 74 -30.54 14.67 -39.93
N GLY A 75 -29.46 14.35 -39.22
CA GLY A 75 -29.43 14.34 -37.76
C GLY A 75 -29.50 15.74 -37.15
N ILE A 76 -28.98 16.76 -37.84
CA ILE A 76 -29.12 18.16 -37.41
C ILE A 76 -30.59 18.61 -37.56
N ASP A 77 -31.24 18.27 -38.67
CA ASP A 77 -32.67 18.59 -38.88
C ASP A 77 -33.56 17.89 -37.82
N GLU A 78 -33.24 16.64 -37.49
CA GLU A 78 -33.90 15.89 -36.42
C GLU A 78 -33.68 16.54 -35.04
N ALA A 79 -32.43 16.90 -34.74
CA ALA A 79 -32.08 17.57 -33.49
C ALA A 79 -32.75 18.94 -33.36
N GLU A 80 -32.90 19.68 -34.47
CA GLU A 80 -33.61 20.96 -34.50
C GLU A 80 -35.10 20.80 -34.23
N ARG A 81 -35.74 19.76 -34.77
CA ARG A 81 -37.15 19.47 -34.48
C ARG A 81 -37.36 19.14 -33.01
N ILE A 82 -36.50 18.29 -32.44
CA ILE A 82 -36.55 17.94 -31.01
C ILE A 82 -36.29 19.17 -30.15
N ALA A 83 -35.29 20.00 -30.49
CA ALA A 83 -35.00 21.24 -29.77
C ALA A 83 -36.18 22.23 -29.82
N SER A 84 -36.90 22.30 -30.94
CA SER A 84 -38.10 23.14 -31.09
C SER A 84 -39.23 22.65 -30.17
N LEU A 85 -39.48 21.34 -30.11
CA LEU A 85 -40.47 20.73 -29.22
C LEU A 85 -40.12 20.95 -27.75
N VAL A 86 -38.86 20.75 -27.37
CA VAL A 86 -38.36 21.02 -26.02
C VAL A 86 -38.54 22.50 -25.68
N THR A 87 -38.22 23.40 -26.60
CA THR A 87 -38.41 24.85 -26.41
C THR A 87 -39.87 25.19 -26.16
N GLY A 88 -40.81 24.59 -26.91
CA GLY A 88 -42.26 24.74 -26.69
C GLY A 88 -42.71 24.27 -25.31
N GLN A 89 -42.27 23.07 -24.89
CA GLN A 89 -42.59 22.52 -23.57
C GLN A 89 -42.02 23.35 -22.41
N LEU A 90 -40.79 23.87 -22.56
CA LEU A 90 -40.18 24.77 -21.59
C LEU A 90 -40.98 26.08 -21.49
N ALA A 91 -41.34 26.69 -22.62
CA ALA A 91 -42.13 27.91 -22.66
C ALA A 91 -43.49 27.73 -21.98
N ALA A 92 -44.15 26.60 -22.20
CA ALA A 92 -45.41 26.21 -21.58
C ALA A 92 -45.31 25.78 -20.10
N ASN A 93 -44.10 25.67 -19.53
CA ASN A 93 -43.86 25.07 -18.20
C ASN A 93 -44.38 23.64 -18.05
N GLN A 94 -44.46 22.88 -19.14
CA GLN A 94 -44.99 21.51 -19.15
C GLN A 94 -43.90 20.45 -19.37
N PHE A 95 -42.65 20.87 -19.53
CA PHE A 95 -41.52 19.96 -19.70
C PHE A 95 -41.41 18.96 -18.53
N THR A 96 -41.40 17.68 -18.86
CA THR A 96 -41.04 16.58 -17.94
C THR A 96 -40.01 15.67 -18.60
N TRP A 97 -39.15 15.05 -17.77
CA TRP A 97 -38.15 14.10 -18.25
C TRP A 97 -38.79 12.85 -18.88
N ASP A 98 -39.96 12.43 -18.38
CA ASP A 98 -40.70 11.30 -18.93
C ASP A 98 -41.17 11.57 -20.36
N TRP A 99 -41.72 12.75 -20.62
CA TRP A 99 -42.08 13.19 -21.97
C TRP A 99 -40.86 13.25 -22.89
N TYR A 100 -39.76 13.83 -22.41
CA TYR A 100 -38.53 13.96 -23.20
C TYR A 100 -37.94 12.59 -23.57
N ASN A 101 -37.89 11.65 -22.63
CA ASN A 101 -37.38 10.29 -22.88
C ASN A 101 -38.25 9.53 -23.89
N ALA A 102 -39.58 9.67 -23.80
CA ALA A 102 -40.50 9.11 -24.79
C ALA A 102 -40.31 9.74 -26.18
N LEU A 103 -40.09 11.06 -26.25
CA LEU A 103 -39.87 11.78 -27.50
C LEU A 103 -38.63 11.29 -28.28
N ILE A 104 -37.53 11.02 -27.58
CA ILE A 104 -36.26 10.61 -28.22
C ILE A 104 -36.17 9.10 -28.45
N GLY A 105 -37.28 8.36 -28.31
CA GLY A 105 -37.31 6.91 -28.50
C GLY A 105 -36.38 6.15 -27.54
N LYS A 106 -36.07 6.73 -26.38
CA LYS A 106 -35.31 6.05 -25.33
C LYS A 106 -36.28 5.09 -24.68
N ASP A 107 -36.33 3.88 -25.23
CA ASP A 107 -37.21 2.76 -24.91
C ASP A 107 -37.73 2.83 -23.46
N THR A 108 -38.98 3.28 -23.30
CA THR A 108 -39.70 3.34 -22.02
C THR A 108 -40.36 1.99 -21.69
N THR A 109 -40.07 0.94 -22.47
CA THR A 109 -40.67 -0.40 -22.32
C THR A 109 -39.83 -1.40 -21.55
N GLU A 110 -38.68 -1.00 -21.03
CA GLU A 110 -38.20 -1.53 -19.77
C GLU A 110 -38.28 -0.40 -18.75
N ARG A 111 -39.34 -0.40 -17.90
CA ARG A 111 -39.14 0.11 -16.55
C ARG A 111 -38.01 -0.72 -15.97
N ALA A 112 -36.76 -0.26 -16.13
CA ALA A 112 -35.71 -0.56 -15.18
C ALA A 112 -36.31 -0.13 -13.85
N LYS A 113 -36.90 -1.10 -13.14
CA LYS A 113 -37.61 -0.94 -11.89
C LYS A 113 -36.75 -0.01 -11.06
N VAL A 114 -37.19 1.24 -10.86
CA VAL A 114 -36.37 2.23 -10.14
C VAL A 114 -36.22 1.65 -8.75
N LEU A 115 -35.05 1.07 -8.51
CA LEU A 115 -34.84 0.26 -7.32
C LEU A 115 -35.05 1.16 -6.12
N THR A 116 -35.86 0.69 -5.17
CA THR A 116 -35.95 1.37 -3.90
C THR A 116 -34.60 1.30 -3.20
N CYS A 117 -34.35 2.20 -2.26
CA CYS A 117 -33.16 2.16 -1.42
C CYS A 117 -32.96 0.78 -0.76
N LYS A 118 -34.05 0.15 -0.32
CA LYS A 118 -34.07 -1.23 0.20
C LYS A 118 -33.61 -2.24 -0.85
N GLU A 119 -34.19 -2.23 -2.05
CA GLU A 119 -33.81 -3.14 -3.13
C GLU A 119 -32.34 -2.92 -3.57
N MET A 120 -31.88 -1.67 -3.64
CA MET A 120 -30.48 -1.34 -3.93
C MET A 120 -29.54 -1.92 -2.85
N LEU A 121 -29.91 -1.80 -1.57
CA LEU A 121 -29.11 -2.34 -0.48
C LEU A 121 -29.00 -3.87 -0.55
N GLU A 122 -30.12 -4.57 -0.74
CA GLU A 122 -30.16 -6.03 -0.84
C GLU A 122 -29.30 -6.55 -2.01
N GLN A 123 -29.46 -5.94 -3.19
CA GLN A 123 -28.66 -6.30 -4.37
C GLN A 123 -27.17 -6.06 -4.16
N TYR A 124 -26.78 -4.89 -3.62
CA TYR A 124 -25.38 -4.59 -3.36
C TYR A 124 -24.78 -5.50 -2.29
N LYS A 125 -25.54 -5.83 -1.24
CA LYS A 125 -25.10 -6.76 -0.18
C LYS A 125 -24.83 -8.15 -0.74
N ALA A 126 -25.76 -8.69 -1.56
CA ALA A 126 -25.57 -9.97 -2.23
C ALA A 126 -24.34 -9.98 -3.15
N HIS A 127 -24.18 -8.93 -3.97
CA HIS A 127 -23.01 -8.76 -4.85
C HIS A 127 -21.70 -8.68 -4.04
N TYR A 128 -21.69 -7.87 -2.99
CA TYR A 128 -20.50 -7.61 -2.17
C TYR A 128 -19.96 -8.90 -1.55
N PHE A 129 -20.82 -9.72 -0.95
CA PHE A 129 -20.43 -10.99 -0.33
C PHE A 129 -20.09 -12.06 -1.37
N LYS A 130 -20.79 -12.10 -2.51
CA LYS A 130 -20.45 -12.99 -3.63
C LYS A 130 -19.04 -12.74 -4.15
N GLN A 131 -18.67 -11.48 -4.40
CA GLN A 131 -17.33 -11.12 -4.87
C GLN A 131 -16.22 -11.37 -3.84
N ARG A 132 -16.54 -11.43 -2.55
CA ARG A 132 -15.55 -11.47 -1.46
C ARG A 132 -15.57 -12.78 -0.69
N LYS A 133 -16.11 -13.84 -1.29
CA LYS A 133 -16.19 -15.18 -0.68
C LYS A 133 -14.82 -15.71 -0.21
N GLY A 134 -13.72 -15.32 -0.87
CA GLY A 134 -12.34 -15.67 -0.49
C GLY A 134 -11.59 -14.62 0.35
N ASN A 135 -12.20 -13.48 0.68
CA ASN A 135 -11.52 -12.46 1.47
C ASN A 135 -11.43 -12.87 2.95
N LYS A 136 -10.38 -12.39 3.64
CA LYS A 136 -10.17 -12.70 5.06
C LYS A 136 -11.37 -12.29 5.93
N ASN A 137 -11.85 -11.05 5.93
CA ASN A 137 -12.98 -10.68 6.81
C ASN A 137 -14.01 -9.78 6.12
N PRO A 138 -14.82 -10.33 5.18
CA PRO A 138 -15.76 -9.54 4.41
C PRO A 138 -16.89 -8.98 5.27
N GLN A 139 -17.33 -9.68 6.32
CA GLN A 139 -18.37 -9.21 7.25
C GLN A 139 -17.91 -8.01 8.06
N LYS A 140 -16.71 -8.06 8.66
CA LYS A 140 -16.17 -6.90 9.38
C LYS A 140 -15.96 -5.72 8.43
N THR A 141 -15.46 -5.98 7.22
CA THR A 141 -15.25 -4.92 6.22
C THR A 141 -16.58 -4.31 5.78
N TRP A 142 -17.63 -5.13 5.61
CA TRP A 142 -18.99 -4.66 5.35
C TRP A 142 -19.49 -3.79 6.49
N TYR A 143 -19.45 -4.29 7.73
CA TYR A 143 -19.84 -3.53 8.91
C TYR A 143 -19.09 -2.20 9.03
N ASP A 144 -17.78 -2.21 8.79
CA ASP A 144 -16.92 -1.03 8.91
C ASP A 144 -17.19 0.03 7.83
N THR A 145 -17.75 -0.33 6.67
CA THR A 145 -17.90 0.57 5.51
C THR A 145 -19.36 0.86 5.12
N CYS A 146 -20.27 -0.08 5.37
CA CYS A 146 -21.64 -0.07 4.89
C CYS A 146 -22.67 -0.07 6.03
N ARG A 147 -22.28 -0.12 7.31
CA ARG A 147 -23.22 -0.10 8.45
C ARG A 147 -24.21 1.06 8.37
N GLN A 148 -23.74 2.28 8.11
CA GLN A 148 -24.62 3.45 8.05
C GLN A 148 -25.53 3.42 6.82
N ILE A 149 -25.05 2.88 5.70
CA ILE A 149 -25.86 2.66 4.50
C ILE A 149 -26.98 1.69 4.86
N GLU A 150 -26.65 0.56 5.47
CA GLU A 150 -27.62 -0.44 5.92
C GLU A 150 -28.61 0.14 6.93
N THR A 151 -28.15 0.90 7.91
CA THR A 151 -29.01 1.55 8.92
C THR A 151 -30.06 2.48 8.28
N VAL A 152 -29.71 3.24 7.24
CA VAL A 152 -30.66 4.19 6.62
C VAL A 152 -31.52 3.53 5.54
N LEU A 153 -30.96 2.61 4.74
CA LEU A 153 -31.63 2.09 3.54
C LEU A 153 -32.50 0.85 3.80
N THR A 154 -32.31 0.10 4.90
CA THR A 154 -32.99 -1.20 5.13
C THR A 154 -34.52 -1.11 5.08
N GLU A 155 -35.11 -0.04 5.61
CA GLU A 155 -36.56 0.15 5.69
C GLU A 155 -37.07 1.24 4.73
N LEU A 156 -36.26 1.64 3.74
CA LEU A 156 -36.58 2.76 2.88
C LEU A 156 -37.05 2.31 1.49
N ASP A 157 -38.37 2.26 1.30
CA ASP A 157 -39.02 1.92 0.03
C ASP A 157 -39.18 3.14 -0.91
N LYS A 158 -38.15 3.99 -0.99
CA LYS A 158 -38.11 5.15 -1.88
C LYS A 158 -36.82 5.15 -2.70
N PRO A 159 -36.80 5.77 -3.90
CA PRO A 159 -35.58 5.96 -4.66
C PRO A 159 -34.52 6.71 -3.84
N ILE A 160 -33.25 6.43 -4.10
CA ILE A 160 -32.16 7.19 -3.48
C ILE A 160 -32.26 8.67 -3.87
N SER A 161 -32.03 9.54 -2.89
CA SER A 161 -32.07 10.98 -3.07
C SER A 161 -30.88 11.64 -2.38
N LEU A 162 -30.66 12.92 -2.67
CA LEU A 162 -29.62 13.69 -1.99
C LEU A 162 -29.84 13.75 -0.48
N SER A 163 -31.10 13.81 -0.01
CA SER A 163 -31.40 13.84 1.43
C SER A 163 -31.03 12.51 2.11
N VAL A 164 -31.28 11.37 1.46
CA VAL A 164 -30.87 10.04 1.94
C VAL A 164 -29.35 9.95 2.03
N VAL A 165 -28.64 10.41 1.00
CA VAL A 165 -27.17 10.46 1.00
C VAL A 165 -26.63 11.28 2.17
N ARG A 166 -27.20 12.46 2.43
CA ARG A 166 -26.81 13.29 3.58
C ARG A 166 -27.07 12.57 4.91
N GLN A 167 -28.24 11.96 5.07
CA GLN A 167 -28.61 11.21 6.27
C GLN A 167 -27.61 10.08 6.58
N VAL A 168 -27.21 9.29 5.58
CA VAL A 168 -26.17 8.24 5.72
C VAL A 168 -24.86 8.81 6.26
N VAL A 169 -24.44 9.95 5.73
CA VAL A 169 -23.16 10.57 6.09
C VAL A 169 -23.23 11.22 7.48
N ASP A 170 -24.37 11.82 7.84
CA ASP A 170 -24.58 12.52 9.11
C ASP A 170 -24.73 11.59 10.32
N LEU A 171 -24.97 10.29 10.11
CA LEU A 171 -24.85 9.26 11.16
C LEU A 171 -23.41 9.07 11.67
N THR A 172 -22.42 9.65 11.02
CA THR A 172 -21.02 9.59 11.46
C THR A 172 -20.52 10.95 11.88
N GLN A 173 -19.73 11.03 12.95
CA GLN A 173 -19.15 12.30 13.39
C GLN A 173 -18.19 12.87 12.34
N ASN A 174 -18.24 14.19 12.10
CA ASN A 174 -17.28 14.85 11.22
C ASN A 174 -15.84 14.70 11.76
N ASN A 175 -14.84 14.70 10.87
CA ASN A 175 -13.44 14.44 11.19
C ASN A 175 -13.22 13.09 11.90
N SER A 176 -13.88 12.03 11.45
CA SER A 176 -13.69 10.68 11.99
C SER A 176 -13.28 9.66 10.91
N ASP A 177 -12.55 8.62 11.33
CA ASP A 177 -12.25 7.48 10.47
C ASP A 177 -13.51 6.66 10.13
N ALA A 178 -14.53 6.71 10.99
CA ALA A 178 -15.84 6.13 10.70
C ALA A 178 -16.50 6.84 9.50
N ARG A 179 -16.51 8.18 9.47
CA ARG A 179 -17.03 8.97 8.34
C ARG A 179 -16.26 8.71 7.06
N LYS A 180 -14.92 8.62 7.15
CA LYS A 180 -14.07 8.25 6.01
C LYS A 180 -14.44 6.89 5.42
N ARG A 181 -14.66 5.88 6.26
CA ARG A 181 -15.05 4.53 5.81
C ARG A 181 -16.45 4.53 5.22
N CYS A 182 -17.42 5.20 5.86
CA CYS A 182 -18.77 5.39 5.35
C CYS A 182 -18.76 6.04 3.96
N LEU A 183 -18.05 7.16 3.78
CA LEU A 183 -17.94 7.85 2.48
C LEU A 183 -17.32 6.98 1.39
N ASN A 184 -16.37 6.11 1.72
CA ASN A 184 -15.79 5.17 0.77
C ASN A 184 -16.75 4.02 0.43
N GLY A 185 -17.48 3.50 1.42
CA GLY A 185 -18.55 2.54 1.22
C GLY A 185 -19.64 3.10 0.30
N LEU A 186 -20.04 4.35 0.53
CA LEU A 186 -21.07 5.04 -0.26
C LEU A 186 -20.63 5.24 -1.71
N VAL A 187 -19.37 5.59 -1.97
CA VAL A 187 -18.84 5.66 -3.34
C VAL A 187 -18.87 4.28 -4.02
N ALA A 188 -18.49 3.22 -3.31
CA ALA A 188 -18.52 1.87 -3.87
C ALA A 188 -19.95 1.38 -4.15
N PHE A 189 -20.88 1.67 -3.24
CA PHE A 189 -22.30 1.40 -3.39
C PHE A 189 -22.90 2.10 -4.61
N LEU A 190 -22.73 3.43 -4.73
CA LEU A 190 -23.27 4.20 -5.86
C LEU A 190 -22.64 3.79 -7.20
N LYS A 191 -21.33 3.49 -7.20
CA LYS A 191 -20.62 3.00 -8.39
C LYS A 191 -21.19 1.67 -8.90
N TYR A 192 -21.62 0.77 -8.01
CA TYR A 192 -22.23 -0.50 -8.43
C TYR A 192 -23.51 -0.30 -9.25
N PHE A 193 -24.28 0.76 -8.94
CA PHE A 193 -25.49 1.13 -9.66
C PHE A 193 -25.27 2.15 -10.79
N ASP A 194 -24.01 2.41 -11.15
CA ASP A 194 -23.63 3.46 -12.12
C ASP A 194 -24.24 4.84 -11.81
N ASN A 195 -24.51 5.13 -10.52
CA ASN A 195 -25.08 6.41 -10.10
C ASN A 195 -23.96 7.42 -9.82
N SER A 196 -23.91 8.48 -10.61
CA SER A 196 -22.91 9.55 -10.49
C SER A 196 -23.46 10.88 -9.95
N ASP A 197 -24.75 10.95 -9.67
CA ASP A 197 -25.48 12.20 -9.35
C ASP A 197 -24.96 12.86 -8.07
N TYR A 198 -24.52 12.05 -7.10
CA TYR A 198 -24.06 12.52 -5.79
C TYR A 198 -22.54 12.64 -5.67
N LYS A 199 -21.80 12.48 -6.78
CA LYS A 199 -20.33 12.47 -6.76
C LYS A 199 -19.74 13.78 -6.20
N THR A 200 -20.34 14.92 -6.55
CA THR A 200 -19.88 16.24 -6.10
C THR A 200 -20.05 16.41 -4.59
N VAL A 201 -21.24 16.12 -4.04
CA VAL A 201 -21.48 16.27 -2.59
C VAL A 201 -20.60 15.33 -1.76
N ILE A 202 -20.37 14.11 -2.24
CA ILE A 202 -19.50 13.15 -1.55
C ILE A 202 -18.04 13.64 -1.57
N LYS A 203 -17.61 14.28 -2.67
CA LYS A 203 -16.27 14.87 -2.76
C LYS A 203 -16.09 16.01 -1.74
N GLU A 204 -17.10 16.85 -1.55
CA GLU A 204 -17.10 17.91 -0.53
C GLU A 204 -17.00 17.34 0.89
N TYR A 205 -17.82 16.34 1.22
CA TYR A 205 -17.72 15.66 2.52
C TYR A 205 -16.35 15.03 2.75
N LYS A 206 -15.74 14.43 1.71
CA LYS A 206 -14.37 13.88 1.81
C LYS A 206 -13.33 14.96 2.04
N ALA A 207 -13.43 16.10 1.38
CA ALA A 207 -12.51 17.22 1.56
C ALA A 207 -12.58 17.83 2.99
N ASN A 208 -13.80 17.84 3.56
CA ASN A 208 -14.06 18.40 4.88
C ASN A 208 -13.78 17.42 6.02
N ASN A 209 -13.75 16.11 5.77
CA ASN A 209 -13.47 15.10 6.78
C ASN A 209 -11.96 14.85 6.95
N LYS A 210 -11.35 15.54 7.91
CA LYS A 210 -9.92 15.47 8.25
C LYS A 210 -9.74 14.84 9.64
N PRO A 211 -9.89 13.50 9.78
CA PRO A 211 -9.72 12.84 11.08
C PRO A 211 -8.32 13.07 11.63
N LYS A 212 -8.26 13.50 12.90
CA LYS A 212 -7.00 13.61 13.64
C LYS A 212 -6.47 12.20 13.83
N ARG A 213 -5.23 11.95 13.39
CA ARG A 213 -4.58 10.67 13.64
C ARG A 213 -4.07 10.67 15.07
N GLU A 214 -4.31 9.57 15.78
CA GLU A 214 -3.61 9.33 17.04
C GLU A 214 -2.12 9.13 16.73
N ASP A 215 -1.27 9.84 17.46
CA ASP A 215 0.16 9.57 17.44
C ASP A 215 0.37 8.19 18.05
N LYS A 216 0.75 7.23 17.21
CA LYS A 216 1.19 5.93 17.71
C LYS A 216 2.44 6.16 18.55
N ASN A 217 2.38 5.79 19.82
CA ASN A 217 3.54 5.85 20.71
C ASN A 217 4.58 4.81 20.25
N VAL A 218 5.55 5.25 19.44
CA VAL A 218 6.69 4.44 19.01
C VAL A 218 7.80 4.61 20.06
N PRO A 219 8.21 3.54 20.75
CA PRO A 219 9.23 3.67 21.80
C PRO A 219 10.60 3.99 21.20
N SER A 220 11.41 4.76 21.94
CA SER A 220 12.82 4.96 21.63
C SER A 220 13.65 3.72 21.94
N ASP A 221 14.83 3.60 21.34
CA ASP A 221 15.72 2.48 21.59
C ASP A 221 16.16 2.37 23.05
N LYS A 222 16.37 3.51 23.72
CA LYS A 222 16.64 3.56 25.17
C LYS A 222 15.49 2.93 25.97
N ARG A 223 14.24 3.28 25.63
CA ARG A 223 13.05 2.72 26.28
C ARG A 223 12.88 1.24 25.99
N ILE A 224 13.21 0.78 24.78
CA ILE A 224 13.16 -0.64 24.42
C ILE A 224 14.13 -1.44 25.29
N ALA A 225 15.38 -1.00 25.36
CA ALA A 225 16.41 -1.66 26.16
C ALA A 225 16.08 -1.63 27.67
N GLU A 226 15.52 -0.54 28.17
CA GLU A 226 15.03 -0.45 29.55
C GLU A 226 13.93 -1.49 29.84
N VAL A 227 12.90 -1.56 28.99
CA VAL A 227 11.80 -2.53 29.14
C VAL A 227 12.31 -3.97 29.04
N TYR A 228 13.28 -4.25 28.17
CA TYR A 228 13.89 -5.58 28.11
C TYR A 228 14.53 -5.97 29.44
N ARG A 229 15.28 -5.06 30.08
CA ARG A 229 16.00 -5.32 31.34
C ARG A 229 15.08 -5.42 32.55
N THR A 230 14.06 -4.57 32.65
CA THR A 230 13.27 -4.41 33.89
C THR A 230 11.80 -4.83 33.74
N GLY A 231 11.28 -4.90 32.52
CA GLY A 231 9.85 -5.08 32.23
C GLY A 231 9.32 -6.50 32.40
N PHE A 232 10.20 -7.49 32.56
CA PHE A 232 9.85 -8.92 32.63
C PHE A 232 10.08 -9.53 34.00
N ILE A 233 10.16 -8.69 35.05
CA ILE A 233 10.27 -9.17 36.44
C ILE A 233 8.91 -9.72 36.91
N PRO A 234 8.85 -10.97 37.40
CA PRO A 234 7.64 -11.55 37.97
C PRO A 234 7.15 -10.77 39.20
N SER A 235 5.82 -10.72 39.39
CA SER A 235 5.27 -10.23 40.66
C SER A 235 5.69 -11.16 41.79
N ARG A 236 5.93 -10.62 43.00
CA ARG A 236 6.16 -11.42 44.22
C ARG A 236 5.01 -12.39 44.51
N LEU A 237 3.80 -12.09 44.02
CA LEU A 237 2.60 -12.92 44.15
C LEU A 237 2.40 -13.89 42.98
N CYS A 238 3.36 -13.97 42.05
CA CYS A 238 3.27 -14.90 40.92
C CYS A 238 3.44 -16.35 41.39
N ASP A 239 2.49 -17.21 41.06
CA ASP A 239 2.61 -18.65 41.26
C ASP A 239 3.86 -19.18 40.54
N ARG A 240 4.67 -19.96 41.26
CA ARG A 240 5.96 -20.50 40.81
C ARG A 240 5.83 -21.27 39.50
N ARG A 241 4.70 -21.94 39.28
CA ARG A 241 4.42 -22.72 38.06
C ARG A 241 4.41 -21.86 36.79
N TYR A 242 4.23 -20.55 36.91
CA TYR A 242 4.12 -19.64 35.77
C TYR A 242 5.32 -18.72 35.57
N LEU A 243 6.38 -18.87 36.37
CA LEU A 243 7.57 -18.01 36.29
C LEU A 243 8.28 -18.12 34.94
N HIS A 244 8.32 -19.32 34.34
CA HIS A 244 8.92 -19.56 33.02
C HIS A 244 8.32 -18.66 31.92
N ARG A 245 7.05 -18.28 32.04
CA ARG A 245 6.39 -17.44 31.02
C ARG A 245 7.06 -16.08 30.88
N TYR A 246 7.65 -15.55 31.95
CA TYR A 246 8.29 -14.23 31.89
C TYR A 246 9.53 -14.23 30.98
N SER A 247 10.37 -15.27 31.04
CA SER A 247 11.51 -15.39 30.14
C SER A 247 11.07 -15.63 28.70
N GLN A 248 9.99 -16.39 28.48
CA GLN A 248 9.40 -16.57 27.16
C GLN A 248 8.89 -15.26 26.54
N TRP A 249 8.17 -14.44 27.33
CA TRP A 249 7.68 -13.14 26.88
C TRP A 249 8.83 -12.15 26.64
N GLN A 250 9.88 -12.22 27.46
CA GLN A 250 11.11 -11.43 27.29
C GLN A 250 11.82 -11.79 25.98
N PHE A 251 11.95 -13.10 25.69
CA PHE A 251 12.53 -13.60 24.44
C PHE A 251 11.73 -13.13 23.21
N LEU A 252 10.40 -13.30 23.22
CA LEU A 252 9.54 -12.79 22.14
C LEU A 252 9.69 -11.26 21.97
N TYR A 253 9.75 -10.50 23.07
CA TYR A 253 9.96 -9.06 23.01
C TYR A 253 11.28 -8.70 22.32
N GLY A 254 12.38 -9.34 22.72
CA GLY A 254 13.69 -9.11 22.14
C GLY A 254 13.73 -9.46 20.65
N LEU A 255 13.09 -10.57 20.27
CA LEU A 255 12.96 -11.00 18.87
C LEU A 255 12.18 -9.97 18.02
N LEU A 256 11.05 -9.47 18.53
CA LEU A 256 10.24 -8.45 17.84
C LEU A 256 10.99 -7.12 17.69
N ALA A 257 11.71 -6.69 18.72
CA ALA A 257 12.46 -5.44 18.74
C ALA A 257 13.69 -5.46 17.82
N THR A 258 14.37 -6.61 17.75
CA THR A 258 15.63 -6.80 17.01
C THR A 258 15.40 -7.07 15.54
N TYR A 259 14.38 -7.86 15.17
CA TYR A 259 14.12 -8.26 13.78
C TYR A 259 12.92 -7.57 13.14
N GLY A 260 12.22 -6.72 13.90
CA GLY A 260 11.03 -6.01 13.41
C GLY A 260 9.88 -6.93 13.01
N LEU A 261 9.79 -8.14 13.58
CA LEU A 261 8.76 -9.12 13.18
C LEU A 261 7.33 -8.63 13.49
N ARG A 262 6.36 -9.09 12.72
CA ARG A 262 4.96 -9.18 13.18
C ARG A 262 4.88 -10.31 14.19
N ILE A 263 4.02 -10.14 15.19
CA ILE A 263 3.91 -11.09 16.31
C ILE A 263 3.79 -12.56 15.84
N HIS A 264 2.91 -12.83 14.87
CA HIS A 264 2.69 -14.19 14.38
C HIS A 264 3.82 -14.75 13.51
N GLU A 265 4.74 -13.91 13.02
CA GLU A 265 5.92 -14.38 12.28
C GLU A 265 6.93 -15.06 13.21
N ALA A 266 6.94 -14.73 14.52
CA ALA A 266 7.81 -15.41 15.48
C ALA A 266 7.56 -16.93 15.51
N TRP A 267 6.30 -17.36 15.39
CA TRP A 267 5.92 -18.78 15.29
C TRP A 267 6.10 -19.40 13.89
N ASN A 268 6.64 -18.67 12.92
CA ASN A 268 6.87 -19.12 11.54
C ASN A 268 8.32 -18.92 11.09
N ILE A 269 9.26 -18.84 12.03
CA ILE A 269 10.69 -18.83 11.71
C ILE A 269 11.07 -20.21 11.15
N ALA A 270 11.70 -20.23 9.98
CA ALA A 270 12.08 -21.43 9.26
C ALA A 270 13.48 -21.93 9.63
N ASN A 271 14.41 -21.02 9.90
CA ASN A 271 15.83 -21.35 10.09
C ASN A 271 16.31 -21.21 11.54
N TRP A 272 15.44 -21.46 12.54
CA TRP A 272 15.91 -21.39 13.93
C TRP A 272 16.87 -22.54 14.24
N ASP A 273 16.41 -23.78 14.03
CA ASP A 273 17.15 -25.01 14.34
C ASP A 273 17.83 -25.65 13.12
N LYS A 274 17.37 -25.32 11.90
CA LYS A 274 17.84 -25.92 10.65
C LYS A 274 18.21 -24.84 9.62
N PRO A 275 19.14 -25.09 8.68
CA PRO A 275 19.38 -24.19 7.56
C PRO A 275 18.19 -24.16 6.59
N VAL A 276 18.12 -23.11 5.78
CA VAL A 276 17.14 -22.96 4.70
C VAL A 276 17.88 -22.65 3.40
N THR A 277 17.51 -23.33 2.32
CA THR A 277 18.15 -23.15 1.01
C THR A 277 17.21 -22.37 0.09
N LEU A 278 17.72 -21.31 -0.53
CA LEU A 278 17.02 -20.57 -1.57
C LEU A 278 17.52 -21.07 -2.92
N LYS A 279 16.67 -21.79 -3.66
CA LYS A 279 16.97 -22.24 -5.01
C LYS A 279 16.42 -21.23 -6.00
N SER A 280 17.24 -20.59 -6.82
CA SER A 280 16.77 -19.87 -8.01
C SER A 280 15.62 -18.87 -7.81
N GLY A 281 15.49 -18.26 -6.62
CA GLY A 281 14.37 -17.36 -6.28
C GLY A 281 13.21 -18.00 -5.49
N ASP A 282 13.24 -19.32 -5.28
CA ASP A 282 12.26 -20.09 -4.51
C ASP A 282 12.84 -20.66 -3.20
N TRP A 283 11.99 -20.77 -2.19
CA TRP A 283 12.36 -21.23 -0.85
C TRP A 283 12.26 -22.75 -0.76
N VAL A 284 13.37 -23.44 -0.54
CA VAL A 284 13.41 -24.88 -0.25
C VAL A 284 13.85 -25.10 1.19
N ILE A 285 12.95 -25.62 2.01
CA ILE A 285 13.32 -26.18 3.30
C ILE A 285 14.02 -27.50 3.00
N VAL A 286 15.27 -27.65 3.42
CA VAL A 286 15.96 -28.94 3.35
C VAL A 286 15.42 -29.77 4.51
N ASP A 287 14.35 -30.52 4.26
CA ASP A 287 13.94 -31.63 5.09
C ASP A 287 14.09 -32.91 4.26
N ASP A 288 14.86 -33.88 4.80
CA ASP A 288 14.88 -35.26 4.32
C ASP A 288 13.48 -35.85 4.51
N GLY A 289 12.71 -35.98 3.42
CA GLY A 289 11.43 -36.68 3.40
C GLY A 289 10.45 -36.02 2.46
N ASP A 290 10.24 -36.69 1.31
CA ASP A 290 9.19 -36.54 0.29
C ASP A 290 8.23 -35.36 0.49
N ASP A 291 8.30 -34.38 -0.41
CA ASP A 291 7.14 -33.94 -1.16
C ASP A 291 7.59 -33.11 -2.38
N ASP A 292 7.13 -33.57 -3.54
CA ASP A 292 7.48 -33.16 -4.88
C ASP A 292 6.68 -31.91 -5.26
N GLU A 293 7.33 -30.77 -5.52
CA GLU A 293 6.71 -29.68 -6.30
C GLU A 293 7.77 -28.82 -6.98
N THR A 294 7.85 -28.94 -8.31
CA THR A 294 8.75 -28.22 -9.20
C THR A 294 8.29 -26.78 -9.44
N ALA A 295 9.19 -25.81 -9.24
CA ALA A 295 9.04 -24.43 -9.74
C ALA A 295 10.28 -24.00 -10.53
N THR A 296 10.03 -23.24 -11.61
CA THR A 296 10.90 -22.92 -12.75
C THR A 296 12.07 -21.96 -12.44
N GLN A 297 13.22 -22.25 -13.06
CA GLN A 297 14.55 -21.68 -12.80
C GLN A 297 14.75 -20.20 -13.18
N HIS A 298 15.31 -19.42 -12.24
CA HIS A 298 16.20 -18.29 -12.52
C HIS A 298 17.61 -18.57 -11.99
N THR A 299 18.60 -18.60 -12.89
CA THR A 299 20.01 -18.97 -12.66
C THR A 299 20.79 -17.98 -11.78
N LEU A 300 20.69 -18.12 -10.45
CA LEU A 300 21.74 -17.82 -9.48
C LEU A 300 21.83 -19.05 -8.56
N GLY A 301 23.05 -19.52 -8.28
CA GLY A 301 23.28 -20.73 -7.49
C GLY A 301 22.58 -20.72 -6.13
N ASP A 302 22.33 -21.91 -5.59
CA ASP A 302 21.61 -22.11 -4.33
C ASP A 302 22.26 -21.34 -3.17
N VAL A 303 21.48 -20.48 -2.50
CA VAL A 303 21.94 -19.70 -1.34
C VAL A 303 21.46 -20.38 -0.06
N VAL A 304 22.39 -20.87 0.76
CA VAL A 304 22.07 -21.49 2.04
C VAL A 304 22.14 -20.44 3.15
N ILE A 305 21.03 -20.29 3.88
CA ILE A 305 20.96 -19.47 5.09
C ILE A 305 21.04 -20.42 6.29
N PRO A 306 22.12 -20.39 7.08
CA PRO A 306 22.30 -21.37 8.15
C PRO A 306 21.28 -21.18 9.30
N ALA A 307 21.26 -22.15 10.21
CA ALA A 307 20.45 -22.06 11.43
C ALA A 307 20.90 -20.84 12.29
N ILE A 308 20.04 -20.31 13.16
CA ILE A 308 20.38 -19.11 13.95
C ILE A 308 21.54 -19.33 14.91
N LEU A 309 21.61 -20.52 15.50
CA LEU A 309 22.68 -20.89 16.43
C LEU A 309 23.93 -21.45 15.74
N ASP A 310 23.91 -21.58 14.40
CA ASP A 310 25.05 -22.02 13.63
C ASP A 310 26.19 -20.97 13.71
N PRO A 311 27.43 -21.34 14.06
CA PRO A 311 28.57 -20.43 14.04
C PRO A 311 28.79 -19.73 12.69
N GLU A 312 28.44 -20.39 11.58
CA GLU A 312 28.58 -19.83 10.23
C GLU A 312 27.50 -18.79 9.89
N ASN A 313 26.41 -18.71 10.66
CA ASN A 313 25.41 -17.66 10.51
C ASN A 313 25.88 -16.33 11.13
N LYS A 314 26.90 -15.71 10.54
CA LYS A 314 27.50 -14.46 11.05
C LYS A 314 26.51 -13.30 11.06
N ASP A 315 25.62 -13.26 10.07
CA ASP A 315 24.63 -12.19 9.88
C ASP A 315 23.34 -12.41 10.69
N ARG A 316 23.18 -13.60 11.31
CA ARG A 316 22.03 -14.00 12.13
C ARG A 316 20.69 -13.73 11.45
N ILE A 317 20.60 -13.92 10.14
CA ILE A 317 19.39 -13.64 9.36
C ILE A 317 18.29 -14.65 9.71
N LEU A 318 17.06 -14.16 9.94
CA LEU A 318 15.88 -15.01 10.08
C LEU A 318 15.16 -15.19 8.74
N CYS A 319 14.69 -16.41 8.53
CA CYS A 319 13.84 -16.80 7.42
C CYS A 319 12.41 -17.00 7.92
N ILE A 320 11.42 -16.38 7.30
CA ILE A 320 10.01 -16.46 7.72
C ILE A 320 9.18 -17.21 6.67
N LYS A 321 8.37 -18.19 7.09
CA LYS A 321 7.51 -19.01 6.21
C LYS A 321 6.29 -18.24 5.65
N HIS A 322 5.72 -18.76 4.55
CA HIS A 322 4.63 -18.18 3.75
C HIS A 322 3.26 -18.05 4.46
N THR A 323 3.01 -18.80 5.53
CA THR A 323 1.72 -18.89 6.24
C THR A 323 1.31 -17.60 6.99
N THR A 324 1.94 -16.47 6.67
CA THR A 324 1.81 -15.18 7.35
C THR A 324 1.23 -14.13 6.39
N LYS A 325 0.80 -12.98 6.92
CA LYS A 325 0.27 -11.86 6.10
C LYS A 325 1.31 -11.31 5.09
N THR A 326 2.56 -11.76 5.18
CA THR A 326 3.75 -11.22 4.54
C THR A 326 4.37 -12.11 3.47
N GLY A 327 3.97 -13.38 3.38
CA GLY A 327 4.66 -14.34 2.53
C GLY A 327 6.08 -14.66 3.03
N TYR A 328 6.86 -15.37 2.21
CA TYR A 328 8.25 -15.66 2.52
C TYR A 328 9.09 -14.39 2.54
N ARG A 329 9.97 -14.26 3.54
CA ARG A 329 10.92 -13.15 3.61
C ARG A 329 12.08 -13.45 4.53
N MET A 330 13.18 -12.75 4.31
CA MET A 330 14.28 -12.64 5.27
C MET A 330 14.02 -11.47 6.23
N ALA A 331 14.49 -11.59 7.47
CA ALA A 331 14.49 -10.52 8.45
C ALA A 331 15.90 -10.38 9.01
N MET A 332 16.49 -9.19 8.85
CA MET A 332 17.82 -8.90 9.39
C MET A 332 17.72 -8.33 10.80
N PRO A 333 18.64 -8.67 11.72
CA PRO A 333 18.69 -8.04 13.03
C PRO A 333 19.14 -6.58 12.90
N LEU A 334 18.59 -5.68 13.73
CA LEU A 334 19.04 -4.31 13.88
C LEU A 334 19.07 -3.90 15.35
N SER A 335 20.21 -3.40 15.80
CA SER A 335 20.44 -2.78 17.09
C SER A 335 20.88 -1.32 16.92
N PRO A 336 20.76 -0.48 17.97
CA PRO A 336 21.33 0.85 17.98
C PRO A 336 22.85 0.79 17.79
N GLU A 337 23.43 1.88 17.32
CA GLU A 337 24.88 2.00 17.21
C GLU A 337 25.57 1.78 18.56
N GLY A 338 26.65 0.99 18.55
CA GLY A 338 27.37 0.60 19.77
C GLY A 338 26.69 -0.49 20.62
N SER A 339 25.54 -1.01 20.17
CA SER A 339 24.82 -2.11 20.81
C SER A 339 24.76 -3.35 19.92
N ASP A 340 24.70 -4.52 20.55
CA ASP A 340 24.39 -5.78 19.88
C ASP A 340 23.19 -6.41 20.58
N TRP A 341 21.98 -6.13 20.10
CA TRP A 341 20.77 -6.68 20.71
C TRP A 341 20.60 -8.18 20.51
N VAL A 342 21.29 -8.80 19.55
CA VAL A 342 21.29 -10.26 19.45
C VAL A 342 21.95 -10.86 20.70
N GLN A 343 23.05 -10.28 21.16
CA GLN A 343 23.75 -10.68 22.38
C GLN A 343 23.12 -10.09 23.65
N GLU A 344 22.91 -8.78 23.71
CA GLU A 344 22.37 -8.07 24.89
C GLU A 344 20.97 -8.55 25.26
N PHE A 345 20.14 -8.90 24.27
CA PHE A 345 18.82 -9.51 24.53
C PHE A 345 18.88 -11.04 24.59
N ASN A 346 20.07 -11.62 24.74
CA ASN A 346 20.28 -13.06 24.91
C ASN A 346 19.47 -13.88 23.90
N LEU A 347 19.46 -13.50 22.62
CA LEU A 347 18.64 -14.18 21.61
C LEU A 347 19.27 -15.49 21.12
N LEU A 348 20.58 -15.65 21.29
CA LEU A 348 21.33 -16.87 20.96
C LEU A 348 21.17 -17.94 22.06
N GLN A 349 19.92 -18.37 22.27
CA GLN A 349 19.54 -19.41 23.21
C GLN A 349 18.56 -20.39 22.54
N SER A 350 18.21 -21.48 23.23
CA SER A 350 17.15 -22.39 22.79
C SER A 350 15.86 -21.63 22.49
N PHE A 351 15.13 -22.04 21.46
CA PHE A 351 13.91 -21.35 21.04
C PHE A 351 12.88 -21.32 22.16
N ASN A 352 12.55 -20.12 22.65
CA ASN A 352 11.78 -19.95 23.89
C ASN A 352 10.60 -18.98 23.73
N LEU A 353 9.68 -19.28 22.81
CA LEU A 353 8.45 -18.49 22.66
C LEU A 353 7.42 -18.79 23.76
N PRO A 354 6.47 -17.87 24.02
CA PRO A 354 5.39 -18.10 24.96
C PRO A 354 4.58 -19.36 24.63
N ASP A 355 4.31 -20.16 25.66
CA ASP A 355 3.45 -21.33 25.56
C ASP A 355 2.00 -20.91 25.29
N ILE A 356 1.65 -20.85 24.02
CA ILE A 356 0.32 -20.49 23.53
C ILE A 356 -0.21 -21.67 22.75
N GLU A 357 -1.29 -22.25 23.26
CA GLU A 357 -2.01 -23.30 22.54
C GLU A 357 -2.51 -22.77 21.19
N ASN A 358 -2.21 -23.53 20.12
CA ASN A 358 -2.63 -23.20 18.76
C ASN A 358 -2.32 -21.74 18.38
N PRO A 359 -1.05 -21.31 18.39
CA PRO A 359 -0.66 -19.89 18.33
C PRO A 359 -1.10 -19.22 17.03
N LEU A 360 -1.17 -19.99 15.94
CA LEU A 360 -1.58 -19.55 14.61
C LEU A 360 -3.06 -19.83 14.30
N LYS A 361 -3.85 -20.31 15.28
CA LYS A 361 -5.31 -20.38 15.15
C LYS A 361 -5.91 -18.99 15.28
N THR A 362 -6.85 -18.67 14.41
CA THR A 362 -7.59 -17.40 14.46
C THR A 362 -8.67 -17.43 15.53
N LEU A 363 -8.77 -16.39 16.35
CA LEU A 363 -9.83 -16.25 17.37
C LEU A 363 -11.17 -15.87 16.72
N GLY A 364 -12.18 -16.76 16.78
CA GLY A 364 -13.50 -16.59 16.15
C GLY A 364 -13.66 -17.35 14.82
N ASN A 365 -14.82 -17.25 14.15
CA ASN A 365 -15.10 -17.96 12.88
C ASN A 365 -13.99 -17.70 11.84
N SER A 366 -13.24 -18.75 11.52
CA SER A 366 -12.26 -18.99 10.44
C SER A 366 -11.22 -17.89 10.07
N GLN A 367 -11.33 -16.65 10.57
CA GLN A 367 -10.67 -15.47 9.98
C GLN A 367 -10.49 -14.29 10.97
N GLY A 368 -10.28 -14.59 12.26
CA GLY A 368 -9.96 -13.61 13.31
C GLY A 368 -8.46 -13.35 13.54
N THR A 369 -8.14 -12.51 14.54
CA THR A 369 -6.76 -12.28 15.00
C THR A 369 -6.12 -13.58 15.48
N TYR A 370 -4.86 -13.86 15.12
CA TYR A 370 -4.14 -15.03 15.62
C TYR A 370 -4.09 -15.05 17.16
N SER A 371 -4.24 -16.23 17.76
CA SER A 371 -4.19 -16.43 19.22
C SER A 371 -2.95 -15.78 19.83
N CYS A 372 -1.77 -16.01 19.23
CA CYS A 372 -0.52 -15.40 19.65
C CYS A 372 -0.55 -13.87 19.65
N THR A 373 -1.18 -13.26 18.64
CA THR A 373 -1.30 -11.81 18.51
C THR A 373 -2.18 -11.24 19.62
N GLY A 374 -3.35 -11.86 19.87
CA GLY A 374 -4.25 -11.43 20.93
C GLY A 374 -3.60 -11.51 22.32
N LYS A 375 -2.98 -12.65 22.63
CA LYS A 375 -2.28 -12.87 23.92
C LYS A 375 -1.10 -11.91 24.10
N SER A 376 -0.32 -11.65 23.05
CA SER A 376 0.81 -10.71 23.10
C SER A 376 0.36 -9.27 23.36
N CYS A 377 -0.69 -8.82 22.68
CA CYS A 377 -1.27 -7.49 22.94
C CYS A 377 -1.77 -7.39 24.39
N HIS A 378 -2.45 -8.42 24.89
CA HIS A 378 -2.94 -8.44 26.27
C HIS A 378 -1.79 -8.40 27.29
N TRP A 379 -0.68 -9.11 27.02
CA TRP A 379 0.52 -9.04 27.86
C TRP A 379 1.06 -7.61 27.95
N PHE A 380 1.29 -6.94 26.81
CA PHE A 380 1.83 -5.57 26.77
C PHE A 380 0.94 -4.58 27.50
N ILE A 381 -0.38 -4.68 27.32
CA ILE A 381 -1.37 -3.85 28.03
C ILE A 381 -1.30 -4.10 29.54
N ARG A 382 -1.32 -5.37 29.97
CA ARG A 382 -1.31 -5.75 31.38
C ARG A 382 -0.02 -5.32 32.09
N ARG A 383 1.11 -5.32 31.37
CA ARG A 383 2.41 -4.86 31.89
C ARG A 383 2.60 -3.36 31.82
N GLY A 384 1.69 -2.62 31.16
CA GLY A 384 1.71 -1.16 31.15
C GLY A 384 2.94 -0.56 30.47
N TYR A 385 3.50 -1.22 29.44
CA TYR A 385 4.72 -0.73 28.79
C TYR A 385 4.55 0.62 28.08
N GLY A 386 3.30 1.02 27.79
CA GLY A 386 2.96 2.30 27.16
C GLY A 386 2.95 2.27 25.64
N PHE A 387 3.22 1.11 25.03
CA PHE A 387 3.19 0.90 23.57
C PHE A 387 2.73 -0.52 23.23
N THR A 388 2.36 -0.74 21.97
CA THR A 388 1.90 -2.06 21.48
C THR A 388 3.06 -2.89 20.94
N PRO A 389 2.95 -4.23 20.82
CA PRO A 389 4.02 -5.02 20.20
C PRO A 389 4.30 -4.59 18.75
N HIS A 390 3.29 -4.15 18.00
CA HIS A 390 3.48 -3.63 16.65
C HIS A 390 4.26 -2.29 16.63
N ALA A 391 4.31 -1.55 17.74
CA ALA A 391 5.13 -0.36 17.84
C ALA A 391 6.64 -0.68 17.83
N LEU A 392 7.06 -1.87 18.30
CA LEU A 392 8.46 -2.33 18.21
C LEU A 392 8.91 -2.47 16.76
N ARG A 393 8.01 -2.98 15.89
CA ARG A 393 8.25 -3.06 14.46
C ARG A 393 8.35 -1.69 13.79
N HIS A 394 7.58 -0.70 14.27
CA HIS A 394 7.77 0.68 13.84
C HIS A 394 9.14 1.21 14.28
N ALA A 395 9.52 1.00 15.55
CA ALA A 395 10.81 1.41 16.09
C ALA A 395 11.99 0.78 15.32
N TYR A 396 11.91 -0.50 14.97
CA TYR A 396 12.89 -1.18 14.10
C TYR A 396 13.07 -0.44 12.76
N ASN A 397 11.96 -0.06 12.10
CA ASN A 397 12.05 0.65 10.82
C ASN A 397 12.66 2.05 11.00
N HIS A 398 12.29 2.77 12.06
CA HIS A 398 12.90 4.07 12.39
C HIS A 398 14.40 3.93 12.61
N ARG A 399 14.82 2.94 13.40
CA ARG A 399 16.22 2.63 13.67
C ARG A 399 17.00 2.35 12.39
N GLY A 400 16.48 1.48 11.53
CA GLY A 400 17.13 1.18 10.25
C GLY A 400 17.37 2.43 9.40
N HIS A 401 16.41 3.34 9.34
CA HIS A 401 16.60 4.60 8.62
C HIS A 401 17.59 5.55 9.31
N LEU A 402 17.61 5.62 10.65
CA LEU A 402 18.60 6.41 11.41
C LEU A 402 20.03 5.87 11.23
N LEU A 403 20.17 4.56 11.07
CA LEU A 403 21.43 3.90 10.75
C LEU A 403 21.85 4.03 9.28
N GLY A 404 21.04 4.69 8.43
CA GLY A 404 21.37 4.92 7.02
C GLY A 404 21.05 3.76 6.07
N TYR A 405 20.30 2.73 6.50
CA TYR A 405 19.94 1.62 5.62
C TYR A 405 19.04 2.08 4.46
N LYS A 406 19.31 1.53 3.27
CA LYS A 406 18.52 1.81 2.06
C LYS A 406 17.05 1.43 2.31
N PRO A 407 16.07 2.29 1.94
CA PRO A 407 14.65 2.03 2.17
C PRO A 407 14.14 0.70 1.60
N LYS A 408 14.73 0.22 0.50
CA LYS A 408 14.40 -1.09 -0.10
C LYS A 408 14.77 -2.25 0.79
N VAL A 409 15.99 -2.24 1.35
CA VAL A 409 16.48 -3.30 2.24
C VAL A 409 15.60 -3.40 3.48
N LEU A 410 15.25 -2.25 4.08
CA LEU A 410 14.32 -2.22 5.21
C LEU A 410 12.91 -2.70 4.84
N ALA A 411 12.43 -2.32 3.65
CA ALA A 411 11.14 -2.80 3.16
C ALA A 411 11.14 -4.32 2.99
N ASP A 412 12.20 -4.91 2.44
CA ASP A 412 12.35 -6.35 2.24
C ASP A 412 12.45 -7.09 3.57
N SER A 413 13.29 -6.60 4.49
CA SER A 413 13.41 -7.11 5.86
C SER A 413 12.10 -7.02 6.66
N LEU A 414 11.17 -6.16 6.23
CA LEU A 414 9.85 -6.04 6.83
C LEU A 414 8.78 -6.81 6.01
N GLY A 415 9.02 -7.22 4.77
CA GLY A 415 7.95 -7.66 3.89
C GLY A 415 6.92 -6.55 3.62
N HIS A 416 7.40 -5.34 3.35
CA HIS A 416 6.63 -4.18 2.91
C HIS A 416 6.92 -3.89 1.44
N SER A 417 5.96 -3.27 0.74
CA SER A 417 6.31 -2.54 -0.49
C SER A 417 7.10 -1.28 -0.15
N LEU A 418 7.93 -0.80 -1.08
CA LEU A 418 8.68 0.46 -0.94
C LEU A 418 7.77 1.64 -0.54
N GLN A 419 6.60 1.73 -1.18
CA GLN A 419 5.63 2.78 -0.91
C GLN A 419 5.00 2.64 0.48
N MET A 420 4.73 1.42 0.93
CA MET A 420 4.24 1.16 2.30
C MET A 420 5.30 1.52 3.33
N ASN A 421 6.57 1.18 3.09
CA ASN A 421 7.67 1.46 4.01
C ASN A 421 7.92 2.96 4.15
N SER A 422 8.02 3.68 3.02
CA SER A 422 8.23 5.13 2.98
C SER A 422 7.08 5.87 3.65
N ASN A 423 5.84 5.45 3.40
CA ASN A 423 4.68 6.03 4.07
C ASN A 423 4.70 5.78 5.58
N ASN A 424 4.98 4.56 6.04
CA ASN A 424 5.02 4.28 7.48
C ASN A 424 6.14 5.06 8.18
N TYR A 425 7.33 5.14 7.57
CA TYR A 425 8.47 5.89 8.11
C TYR A 425 8.21 7.40 8.15
N LEU A 426 7.94 8.02 7.00
CA LEU A 426 7.79 9.48 6.88
C LEU A 426 6.63 10.04 7.72
N ARG A 427 5.60 9.21 7.98
CA ARG A 427 4.40 9.59 8.73
C ARG A 427 4.59 9.61 10.25
N HIS A 428 5.61 8.94 10.79
CA HIS A 428 5.80 8.79 12.24
C HIS A 428 7.03 9.55 12.78
N MET A 429 7.75 10.28 11.94
CA MET A 429 8.89 11.08 12.38
C MET A 429 8.52 12.55 12.59
N SER A 430 8.94 13.13 13.72
CA SER A 430 9.00 14.58 13.89
C SER A 430 10.10 15.18 12.99
N THR A 431 10.00 16.48 12.71
CA THR A 431 10.98 17.20 11.88
C THR A 431 12.37 17.19 12.51
N GLU A 432 12.47 17.26 13.84
CA GLU A 432 13.73 17.17 14.58
C GLU A 432 14.41 15.81 14.41
N VAL A 433 13.66 14.71 14.49
CA VAL A 433 14.20 13.35 14.28
C VAL A 433 14.64 13.14 12.83
N LYS A 434 13.97 13.78 11.86
CA LYS A 434 14.40 13.78 10.45
C LYS A 434 15.73 14.51 10.28
N LEU A 435 15.86 15.70 10.88
CA LEU A 435 17.09 16.48 10.83
C LEU A 435 18.25 15.71 11.48
N GLN A 436 18.04 15.12 12.66
CA GLN A 436 19.05 14.33 13.34
C GLN A 436 19.51 13.14 12.48
N GLY A 437 18.58 12.36 11.92
CA GLY A 437 18.94 11.25 11.04
C GLY A 437 19.72 11.67 9.78
N MET A 438 19.43 12.85 9.22
CA MET A 438 20.19 13.41 8.10
C MET A 438 21.60 13.82 8.52
N LEU A 439 21.75 14.48 9.67
CA LEU A 439 23.04 14.87 10.23
C LEU A 439 23.89 13.64 10.57
N ASP A 440 23.30 12.62 11.18
CA ASP A 440 23.97 11.37 11.54
C ASP A 440 24.42 10.60 10.29
N SER A 441 23.59 10.54 9.25
CA SER A 441 23.97 9.94 7.96
C SER A 441 25.13 10.67 7.30
N ILE A 442 25.13 12.01 7.33
CA ILE A 442 26.23 12.83 6.79
C ILE A 442 27.51 12.61 7.61
N SER A 443 27.41 12.49 8.94
CA SER A 443 28.56 12.21 9.81
C SER A 443 29.15 10.83 9.51
N LYS A 444 28.32 9.79 9.43
CA LYS A 444 28.72 8.41 9.13
C LYS A 444 29.38 8.27 7.77
N ASP A 445 28.84 8.93 6.74
CA ASP A 445 29.46 8.95 5.41
C ASP A 445 30.84 9.61 5.44
N LYS A 446 31.03 10.66 6.25
CA LYS A 446 32.34 11.32 6.42
C LYS A 446 33.32 10.43 7.17
N GLU A 447 32.89 9.79 8.24
CA GLU A 447 33.72 8.87 9.03
C GLU A 447 34.12 7.65 8.22
N SER A 448 33.17 7.00 7.52
CA SER A 448 33.43 5.84 6.68
C SER A 448 34.42 6.17 5.55
N ARG A 449 34.31 7.36 4.94
CA ARG A 449 35.29 7.83 3.94
C ARG A 449 36.67 8.04 4.56
N SER A 450 36.74 8.66 5.74
CA SER A 450 37.99 8.88 6.47
C SER A 450 38.69 7.56 6.85
N GLU A 451 37.94 6.56 7.31
CA GLU A 451 38.48 5.23 7.61
C GLU A 451 38.93 4.50 6.35
N LEU A 452 38.15 4.56 5.27
CA LEU A 452 38.53 3.98 3.99
C LEU A 452 39.81 4.61 3.43
N ASP A 453 39.96 5.93 3.58
CA ASP A 453 41.18 6.65 3.17
C ASP A 453 42.39 6.20 3.99
N LYS A 454 42.25 6.04 5.32
CA LYS A 454 43.31 5.52 6.19
C LYS A 454 43.70 4.08 5.82
N ALA A 455 42.72 3.20 5.62
CA ALA A 455 42.96 1.82 5.23
C ALA A 455 43.64 1.74 3.86
N ASN A 456 43.26 2.59 2.90
CA ASN A 456 43.91 2.67 1.59
C ASN A 456 45.36 3.14 1.68
N ILE A 457 45.67 4.10 2.56
CA ILE A 457 47.05 4.54 2.83
C ILE A 457 47.87 3.39 3.41
N GLU A 458 47.32 2.66 4.38
CA GLU A 458 48.00 1.53 5.02
C GLU A 458 48.23 0.37 4.03
N ILE A 459 47.22 0.01 3.23
CA ILE A 459 47.35 -1.00 2.17
C ILE A 459 48.44 -0.61 1.18
N LYS A 460 48.53 0.67 0.80
CA LYS A 460 49.58 1.16 -0.09
C LYS A 460 50.97 0.99 0.55
N ALA A 461 51.14 1.39 1.80
CA ALA A 461 52.41 1.25 2.52
C ALA A 461 52.83 -0.23 2.66
N LEU A 462 51.89 -1.13 2.94
CA LEU A 462 52.15 -2.57 3.02
C LEU A 462 52.56 -3.14 1.65
N LYS A 463 51.91 -2.73 0.56
CA LYS A 463 52.28 -3.12 -0.80
C LYS A 463 53.70 -2.66 -1.17
N ASP A 464 54.05 -1.42 -0.86
CA ASP A 464 55.40 -0.89 -1.11
C ASP A 464 56.46 -1.68 -0.32
N LYS A 465 56.16 -2.05 0.92
CA LYS A 465 57.03 -2.89 1.76
C LYS A 465 57.19 -4.31 1.22
N ILE A 466 56.10 -4.95 0.76
CA ILE A 466 56.15 -6.26 0.13
C ILE A 466 57.03 -6.21 -1.13
N SER A 467 56.83 -5.22 -1.99
CA SER A 467 57.65 -5.06 -3.21
C SER A 467 59.14 -4.85 -2.88
N HIS A 468 59.46 -4.10 -1.83
CA HIS A 468 60.84 -3.94 -1.38
C HIS A 468 61.46 -5.27 -0.92
N LEU A 469 60.74 -6.05 -0.11
CA LEU A 469 61.19 -7.35 0.39
C LEU A 469 61.31 -8.40 -0.73
N GLU A 470 60.44 -8.34 -1.75
CA GLU A 470 60.53 -9.19 -2.95
C GLU A 470 61.81 -8.89 -3.72
N ASN A 471 62.14 -7.62 -3.96
CA ASN A 471 63.38 -7.20 -4.60
C ASN A 471 64.62 -7.62 -3.80
N GLU A 472 64.59 -7.47 -2.48
CA GLU A 472 65.69 -7.89 -1.59
C GLU A 472 65.90 -9.41 -1.65
N ASN A 473 64.81 -10.18 -1.61
CA ASN A 473 64.86 -11.64 -1.77
C ASN A 473 65.42 -12.07 -3.13
N GLU A 474 65.07 -11.38 -4.21
CA GLU A 474 65.61 -11.65 -5.54
C GLU A 474 67.12 -11.39 -5.62
N MET A 475 67.59 -10.29 -5.02
CA MET A 475 69.01 -10.01 -4.90
C MET A 475 69.75 -11.07 -4.08
N LEU A 476 69.17 -11.51 -2.95
CA LEU A 476 69.75 -12.57 -2.12
C LEU A 476 69.82 -13.91 -2.86
N LYS A 477 68.76 -14.29 -3.59
CA LYS A 477 68.76 -15.49 -4.45
C LYS A 477 69.84 -15.42 -5.52
N THR A 478 70.04 -14.24 -6.12
CA THR A 478 71.09 -14.03 -7.14
C THR A 478 72.48 -14.18 -6.53
N LYS A 479 72.72 -13.59 -5.35
CA LYS A 479 73.99 -13.75 -4.62
C LYS A 479 74.26 -15.22 -4.25
N LEU A 480 73.25 -15.95 -3.77
CA LEU A 480 73.35 -17.38 -3.48
C LEU A 480 73.80 -18.18 -4.69
N LYS A 481 73.15 -18.00 -5.85
CA LYS A 481 73.55 -18.65 -7.11
C LYS A 481 74.98 -18.32 -7.52
N MET A 482 75.44 -17.08 -7.31
CA MET A 482 76.83 -16.71 -7.58
C MET A 482 77.81 -17.43 -6.66
N TYR A 483 77.49 -17.55 -5.36
CA TYR A 483 78.33 -18.29 -4.42
C TYR A 483 78.39 -19.78 -4.74
N GLU A 484 77.26 -20.41 -5.07
CA GLU A 484 77.19 -21.81 -5.53
C GLU A 484 78.08 -22.03 -6.76
N ALA A 485 77.99 -21.16 -7.77
CA ALA A 485 78.82 -21.23 -8.96
C ALA A 485 80.33 -21.08 -8.65
N ILE A 486 80.70 -20.22 -7.69
CA ILE A 486 82.09 -20.06 -7.24
C ILE A 486 82.58 -21.32 -6.51
N GLU A 487 81.75 -21.93 -5.65
CA GLU A 487 82.10 -23.18 -4.98
C GLU A 487 82.26 -24.34 -5.97
N ASP A 488 81.37 -24.47 -6.94
CA ASP A 488 81.47 -25.51 -7.96
C ASP A 488 82.73 -25.35 -8.82
N SER A 489 83.09 -24.10 -9.18
CA SER A 489 84.35 -23.81 -9.87
C SER A 489 85.59 -24.17 -9.04
N ARG A 490 85.52 -24.04 -7.70
CA ARG A 490 86.60 -24.43 -6.78
C ARG A 490 86.72 -25.95 -6.62
N LYS A 491 85.62 -26.71 -6.70
CA LYS A 491 85.62 -28.18 -6.60
C LYS A 491 86.11 -28.87 -7.89
N GLN A 492 86.09 -28.18 -9.02
CA GLN A 492 86.54 -28.69 -10.33
C GLN A 492 88.04 -28.45 -10.62
N LYS A 493 88.74 -27.68 -9.77
CA LYS A 493 90.20 -27.53 -9.78
C LYS A 493 90.82 -28.43 -8.73
#